data_AF-A0AB39BHS4-F1
#
_entry.id   AF-A0AB39BHS4-F1
#
_cell.length_a   1.000
_cell.length_b   1.000
_cell.length_c   1.000
_cell.angle_alpha   90.00
_cell.angle_beta   90.00
_cell.angle_gamma   90.00
#
_symmetry.space_group_name_H-M   'P 1'
#
loop_
_entity.id
_entity.type
_entity.pdbx_description
1 polymer ?
#
loop_
_entity_poly.entity_id
_entity_poly.type
_entity_poly.pdbx_seq_one_letter_code
_entity_poly.pdbx_strand_id
1 'polypeptide(L)'
;MSHSDPTLPAASVAPAEIAGLDELARRALALVTPGSRAILGIAGSPGAGKTTLASRLAARVNELNEAAGGAGAPFAAHVPMDGYHLAESTLKRLGRIDRKGAIDTFDGWGFLALLGRLKAETDHTVYAPSFDRAIEEPIAGEMAVEPETQLVIVEGNYLLVDDGPWSGVKALLSESWFCETPDEVRVSRLVVRHEIGGRSHEAALAWAETVDGKNAILIESTAPRADLVVSGVTGAVVSGA
;
A
#
# COMPACT_ATOMS: atom_id res chain seq x y z
N MET A 1 33.59 -19.17 -5.22
CA MET A 1 32.87 -19.56 -6.46
C MET A 1 31.62 -18.70 -6.51
N SER A 2 31.61 -17.74 -7.44
CA SER A 2 30.59 -16.71 -7.59
C SER A 2 29.37 -17.31 -8.27
N HIS A 3 28.24 -17.40 -7.57
CA HIS A 3 26.94 -17.66 -8.19
C HIS A 3 26.32 -16.33 -8.56
N SER A 4 26.51 -15.95 -9.83
CA SER A 4 25.77 -14.91 -10.51
C SER A 4 24.32 -15.36 -10.71
N ASP A 5 23.40 -14.62 -10.10
CA ASP A 5 21.96 -14.78 -10.21
C ASP A 5 21.51 -14.37 -11.62
N PRO A 6 20.72 -15.18 -12.36
CA PRO A 6 20.22 -14.79 -13.66
C PRO A 6 19.12 -13.74 -13.49
N THR A 7 19.45 -12.50 -13.83
CA THR A 7 18.49 -11.40 -13.98
C THR A 7 17.41 -11.81 -14.98
N LEU A 8 16.18 -11.98 -14.49
CA LEU A 8 14.99 -12.03 -15.32
C LEU A 8 14.91 -10.73 -16.14
N PRO A 9 14.56 -10.79 -17.43
CA PRO A 9 14.43 -9.58 -18.24
C PRO A 9 13.31 -8.71 -17.67
N ALA A 10 13.62 -7.44 -17.41
CA ALA A 10 12.62 -6.43 -17.09
C ALA A 10 11.57 -6.42 -18.21
N ALA A 11 10.33 -6.76 -17.89
CA ALA A 11 9.23 -6.70 -18.84
C ALA A 11 9.15 -5.26 -19.40
N SER A 12 9.12 -5.14 -20.73
CA SER A 12 8.96 -3.87 -21.43
C SER A 12 7.64 -3.21 -21.00
N VAL A 13 7.73 -2.19 -20.14
CA VAL A 13 6.58 -1.38 -19.73
C VAL A 13 6.05 -0.59 -20.92
N ALA A 14 4.73 -0.61 -21.16
CA ALA A 14 4.15 0.07 -22.32
C ALA A 14 4.26 1.60 -22.21
N PRO A 15 4.48 2.35 -23.31
CA PRO A 15 4.64 3.81 -23.26
C PRO A 15 3.46 4.58 -22.61
N ALA A 16 2.23 4.09 -22.77
CA ALA A 16 1.05 4.68 -22.14
C ALA A 16 1.01 4.47 -20.61
N GLU A 17 1.55 3.35 -20.14
CA GLU A 17 1.67 3.01 -18.71
C GLU A 17 2.74 3.90 -18.03
N ILE A 18 3.82 4.23 -18.76
CA ILE A 18 4.84 5.20 -18.30
C ILE A 18 4.26 6.61 -18.23
N ALA A 19 3.52 7.04 -19.26
CA ALA A 19 2.91 8.37 -19.29
C ALA A 19 1.88 8.59 -18.16
N GLY A 20 1.09 7.56 -17.82
CA GLY A 20 0.15 7.62 -16.69
C GLY A 20 0.86 7.76 -15.33
N LEU A 21 1.93 6.99 -15.10
CA LEU A 21 2.70 7.06 -13.86
C LEU A 21 3.40 8.41 -13.68
N ASP A 22 3.88 9.01 -14.77
CA ASP A 22 4.47 10.35 -14.78
C ASP A 22 3.51 11.43 -14.27
N GLU A 23 2.26 11.38 -14.73
CA GLU A 23 1.23 12.33 -14.31
C GLU A 23 0.88 12.14 -12.82
N LEU A 24 0.71 10.89 -12.39
CA LEU A 24 0.50 10.57 -10.98
C LEU A 24 1.67 11.04 -10.11
N ALA A 25 2.91 10.85 -10.55
CA ALA A 25 4.09 11.29 -9.81
C ALA A 25 4.16 12.83 -9.69
N ARG A 26 3.85 13.57 -10.76
CA ARG A 26 3.76 15.04 -10.70
C ARG A 26 2.65 15.51 -9.77
N ARG A 27 1.49 14.86 -9.79
CA ARG A 27 0.40 15.14 -8.84
C ARG A 27 0.83 14.89 -7.40
N ALA A 28 1.48 13.76 -7.13
CA ALA A 28 1.96 13.42 -5.80
C ALA A 28 3.05 14.40 -5.30
N LEU A 29 3.96 14.84 -6.18
CA LEU A 29 4.94 15.89 -5.89
C LEU A 29 4.26 17.22 -5.49
N ALA A 30 3.17 17.58 -6.17
CA ALA A 30 2.43 18.81 -5.90
C ALA A 30 1.71 18.84 -4.54
N LEU A 31 1.60 17.69 -3.85
CA LEU A 31 1.06 17.62 -2.48
C LEU A 31 2.01 18.17 -1.43
N VAL A 32 3.31 18.25 -1.75
CA VAL A 32 4.33 18.70 -0.79
C VAL A 32 4.36 20.22 -0.76
N THR A 33 4.03 20.79 0.41
CA THR A 33 4.20 22.21 0.70
C THR A 33 5.50 22.46 1.49
N PRO A 34 6.21 23.58 1.24
CA PRO A 34 7.45 23.89 1.95
C PRO A 34 7.27 23.85 3.48
N GLY A 35 8.16 23.13 4.17
CA GLY A 35 8.16 23.05 5.64
C GLY A 35 7.20 22.02 6.24
N SER A 36 6.58 21.17 5.42
CA SER A 36 5.66 20.13 5.89
C SER A 36 5.77 18.85 5.08
N ARG A 37 5.67 17.69 5.75
CA ARG A 37 5.59 16.39 5.09
C ARG A 37 4.16 16.08 4.66
N ALA A 38 3.99 15.64 3.42
CA ALA A 38 2.71 15.18 2.88
C ALA A 38 2.55 13.66 3.05
N ILE A 39 1.31 13.21 3.23
CA ILE A 39 0.98 11.78 3.25
C ILE A 39 -0.05 11.50 2.15
N LEU A 40 0.32 10.68 1.17
CA LEU A 40 -0.58 10.17 0.13
C LEU A 40 -1.05 8.78 0.51
N GLY A 41 -2.35 8.56 0.65
CA GLY A 41 -2.92 7.23 0.90
C GLY A 41 -3.40 6.54 -0.37
N ILE A 42 -3.10 5.26 -0.55
CA ILE A 42 -3.60 4.43 -1.66
C ILE A 42 -4.41 3.27 -1.08
N ALA A 43 -5.73 3.37 -1.17
CA ALA A 43 -6.67 2.35 -0.73
C ALA A 43 -7.06 1.40 -1.88
N GLY A 44 -7.77 0.32 -1.57
CA GLY A 44 -8.23 -0.66 -2.56
C GLY A 44 -8.20 -2.08 -2.02
N SER A 45 -8.92 -2.99 -2.67
CA SER A 45 -9.11 -4.36 -2.18
C SER A 45 -7.83 -5.22 -2.25
N PRO A 46 -7.75 -6.35 -1.51
CA PRO A 46 -6.67 -7.34 -1.68
C PRO A 46 -6.59 -7.77 -3.15
N GLY A 47 -5.39 -7.79 -3.74
CA GLY A 47 -5.19 -8.14 -5.15
C GLY A 47 -5.35 -6.97 -6.15
N ALA A 48 -5.76 -5.78 -5.69
CA ALA A 48 -5.93 -4.62 -6.59
C ALA A 48 -4.60 -4.09 -7.16
N GLY A 49 -3.44 -4.41 -6.56
CA GLY A 49 -2.15 -3.91 -7.04
C GLY A 49 -1.68 -2.61 -6.38
N LYS A 50 -2.24 -2.25 -5.22
CA LYS A 50 -1.83 -1.11 -4.40
C LYS A 50 -0.33 -1.02 -4.16
N THR A 51 0.28 -2.10 -3.64
CA THR A 51 1.72 -2.14 -3.34
C THR A 51 2.57 -1.87 -4.59
N THR A 52 2.16 -2.41 -5.76
CA THR A 52 2.84 -2.17 -7.04
C THR A 52 2.70 -0.71 -7.46
N LEU A 53 1.50 -0.12 -7.36
CA LEU A 53 1.28 1.29 -7.67
C LEU A 53 2.09 2.19 -6.73
N ALA A 54 2.03 1.96 -5.42
CA ALA A 54 2.70 2.76 -4.40
C ALA A 54 4.23 2.73 -4.53
N SER A 55 4.82 1.55 -4.70
CA SER A 55 6.27 1.38 -4.87
C SER A 55 6.78 2.02 -6.16
N ARG A 56 6.07 1.83 -7.29
CA ARG A 56 6.42 2.47 -8.56
C ARG A 56 6.26 3.99 -8.51
N LEU A 57 5.22 4.48 -7.83
CA LEU A 57 5.00 5.92 -7.65
C LEU A 57 6.12 6.54 -6.81
N ALA A 58 6.50 5.90 -5.69
CA ALA A 58 7.61 6.37 -4.84
C ALA A 58 8.92 6.43 -5.63
N ALA A 59 9.25 5.37 -6.37
CA ALA A 59 10.43 5.34 -7.23
C ALA A 59 10.40 6.47 -8.26
N ARG A 60 9.26 6.65 -8.94
CA ARG A 60 9.14 7.68 -9.99
C ARG A 60 9.22 9.10 -9.44
N VAL A 61 8.63 9.36 -8.27
CA VAL A 61 8.75 10.65 -7.59
C VAL A 61 10.21 10.95 -7.25
N ASN A 62 10.95 9.95 -6.73
CA ASN A 62 12.36 10.11 -6.40
C ASN A 62 13.22 10.40 -7.65
N GLU A 63 12.99 9.68 -8.75
CA GLU A 63 13.67 9.94 -10.03
C GLU A 63 13.42 11.37 -10.55
N LEU A 64 12.16 11.84 -10.50
CA LEU A 64 11.81 13.19 -10.94
C LEU A 64 12.44 14.27 -10.04
N ASN A 65 12.50 14.02 -8.73
CA ASN A 65 13.14 14.93 -7.77
C ASN A 65 14.67 15.00 -7.99
N GLU A 66 15.32 13.85 -8.20
CA GLU A 66 16.75 13.80 -8.51
C GLU A 66 17.07 14.54 -9.81
N ALA A 67 16.27 14.33 -10.87
CA ALA A 67 16.42 15.03 -12.14
C ALA A 67 16.23 16.56 -12.02
N ALA A 68 15.47 17.03 -11.02
CA ALA A 68 15.31 18.44 -10.70
C ALA A 68 16.44 19.01 -9.82
N GLY A 69 17.49 18.22 -9.53
CA GLY A 69 18.63 18.63 -8.70
C GLY A 69 18.43 18.43 -7.21
N GLY A 70 17.42 17.65 -6.80
CA GLY A 70 17.28 17.21 -5.41
C GLY A 70 18.48 16.34 -5.00
N ALA A 71 19.10 16.68 -3.88
CA ALA A 71 20.24 15.94 -3.33
C ALA A 71 19.89 15.37 -1.95
N GLY A 72 20.46 14.21 -1.60
CA GLY A 72 20.35 13.61 -0.27
C GLY A 72 19.56 12.30 -0.22
N ALA A 73 18.88 12.07 0.91
CA ALA A 73 18.01 10.91 1.13
C ALA A 73 16.77 10.92 0.21
N PRO A 74 16.06 9.79 0.03
CA PRO A 74 14.88 9.72 -0.83
C PRO A 74 13.82 10.76 -0.43
N PHE A 75 13.30 11.50 -1.42
CA PHE A 75 12.24 12.49 -1.23
C PHE A 75 10.91 11.83 -0.83
N ALA A 76 10.64 10.66 -1.38
CA ALA A 76 9.45 9.86 -1.14
C ALA A 76 9.78 8.50 -0.53
N ALA A 77 9.01 8.10 0.48
CA ALA A 77 9.05 6.77 1.10
C ALA A 77 7.70 6.06 0.94
N HIS A 78 7.74 4.74 0.69
CA HIS A 78 6.55 3.88 0.70
C HIS A 78 6.44 3.16 2.04
N VAL A 79 5.28 3.20 2.69
CA VAL A 79 5.02 2.53 3.99
C VAL A 79 3.70 1.75 3.92
N PRO A 80 3.73 0.41 3.89
CA PRO A 80 2.52 -0.41 3.80
C PRO A 80 1.83 -0.54 5.17
N MET A 81 0.50 -0.58 5.14
CA MET A 81 -0.34 -0.89 6.30
C MET A 81 -0.12 -2.31 6.82
N ASP A 82 0.33 -3.25 5.97
CA ASP A 82 0.40 -4.67 6.29
C ASP A 82 1.34 -5.00 7.47
N GLY A 83 2.31 -4.15 7.78
CA GLY A 83 3.14 -4.29 8.98
C GLY A 83 2.36 -4.16 10.30
N TYR A 84 1.09 -3.76 10.24
CA TYR A 84 0.17 -3.67 11.38
C TYR A 84 -0.76 -4.87 11.51
N HIS A 85 -0.55 -5.96 10.75
CA HIS A 85 -1.22 -7.22 11.09
C HIS A 85 -0.90 -7.60 12.54
N LEU A 86 -1.91 -8.09 13.27
CA LEU A 86 -1.66 -8.73 14.55
C LEU A 86 -0.89 -10.03 14.30
N ALA A 87 0.07 -10.31 15.18
CA ALA A 87 0.84 -11.56 15.11
C ALA A 87 -0.09 -12.79 15.14
N GLU A 88 0.30 -13.89 14.48
CA GLU A 88 -0.58 -15.07 14.40
C GLU A 88 -0.94 -15.63 15.77
N SER A 89 0.00 -15.59 16.71
CA SER A 89 -0.23 -16.00 18.10
C SER A 89 -1.36 -15.21 18.76
N THR A 90 -1.45 -13.91 18.46
CA THR A 90 -2.54 -13.04 18.93
C THR A 90 -3.84 -13.35 18.20
N LEU A 91 -3.82 -13.56 16.89
CA LEU A 91 -5.01 -13.94 16.13
C LEU A 91 -5.59 -15.29 16.59
N LYS A 92 -4.73 -16.27 16.88
CA LYS A 92 -5.13 -17.58 17.45
C LYS A 92 -5.78 -17.39 18.82
N ARG A 93 -5.17 -16.60 19.71
CA ARG A 93 -5.73 -16.28 21.04
C ARG A 93 -7.08 -15.56 20.96
N LEU A 94 -7.27 -14.69 19.97
CA LEU A 94 -8.52 -13.96 19.74
C LEU A 94 -9.57 -14.77 18.95
N GLY A 95 -9.22 -15.93 18.43
CA GLY A 95 -10.10 -16.73 17.57
C GLY A 95 -10.41 -16.05 16.22
N ARG A 96 -9.42 -15.40 15.61
CA ARG A 96 -9.58 -14.62 14.35
C ARG A 96 -8.65 -15.07 13.21
N ILE A 97 -7.90 -16.14 13.41
CA ILE A 97 -6.90 -16.61 12.43
C ILE A 97 -7.54 -17.05 11.11
N ASP A 98 -8.76 -17.56 11.16
CA ASP A 98 -9.60 -17.99 10.04
C ASP A 98 -10.09 -16.83 9.15
N ARG A 99 -9.88 -15.59 9.59
CA ARG A 99 -10.20 -14.36 8.85
C ARG A 99 -9.04 -13.37 8.80
N LYS A 100 -7.80 -13.85 8.92
CA LYS A 100 -6.58 -13.02 8.77
C LYS A 100 -6.69 -12.16 7.51
N GLY A 101 -6.50 -10.85 7.67
CA GLY A 101 -6.72 -9.84 6.63
C GLY A 101 -8.02 -9.04 6.78
N ALA A 102 -8.96 -9.47 7.64
CA ALA A 102 -10.13 -8.68 8.00
C ALA A 102 -9.76 -7.44 8.84
N ILE A 103 -10.61 -6.41 8.84
CA ILE A 103 -10.34 -5.10 9.47
C ILE A 103 -9.94 -5.17 10.95
N ASP A 104 -10.44 -6.16 11.69
CA ASP A 104 -10.16 -6.35 13.12
C ASP A 104 -9.01 -7.34 13.39
N THR A 105 -8.23 -7.68 12.34
CA THR A 105 -7.00 -8.47 12.43
C THR A 105 -5.73 -7.62 12.35
N PHE A 106 -5.89 -6.30 12.39
CA PHE A 106 -4.81 -5.32 12.41
C PHE A 106 -4.83 -4.49 13.70
N ASP A 107 -3.66 -4.01 14.11
CA ASP A 107 -3.54 -2.92 15.07
C ASP A 107 -3.79 -1.57 14.38
N GLY A 108 -5.07 -1.25 14.17
CA GLY A 108 -5.46 0.03 13.55
C GLY A 108 -5.10 1.26 14.38
N TRP A 109 -5.08 1.16 15.71
CA TRP A 109 -4.64 2.27 16.57
C TRP A 109 -3.15 2.53 16.44
N GLY A 110 -2.34 1.48 16.37
CA GLY A 110 -0.91 1.57 16.09
C GLY A 110 -0.64 2.21 14.73
N PHE A 111 -1.39 1.84 13.70
CA PHE A 111 -1.24 2.42 12.36
C PHE A 111 -1.61 3.91 12.36
N LEU A 112 -2.73 4.27 12.98
CA LEU A 112 -3.16 5.68 13.13
C LEU A 112 -2.10 6.50 13.87
N ALA A 113 -1.52 5.96 14.94
CA ALA A 113 -0.45 6.61 15.68
C ALA A 113 0.80 6.82 14.80
N LEU A 114 1.19 5.82 14.00
CA LEU A 114 2.30 5.98 13.06
C LEU A 114 2.04 7.09 12.05
N LEU A 115 0.84 7.18 11.46
CA LEU A 115 0.54 8.27 10.52
C LEU A 115 0.66 9.65 11.18
N GLY A 116 0.22 9.78 12.44
CA GLY A 116 0.41 11.00 13.22
C GLY A 116 1.89 11.35 13.42
N ARG A 117 2.70 10.35 13.79
CA ARG A 117 4.16 10.50 13.93
C ARG A 117 4.83 10.87 12.63
N LEU A 118 4.52 10.14 11.53
CA LEU A 118 5.05 10.45 10.21
C LEU A 118 4.76 11.89 9.83
N LYS A 119 3.56 12.42 10.11
CA LYS A 119 3.21 13.81 9.80
C LYS A 119 3.96 14.85 10.65
N ALA A 120 4.25 14.55 11.91
CA ALA A 120 4.73 15.52 12.89
C ALA A 120 6.24 15.45 13.19
N GLU A 121 6.82 14.24 13.18
CA GLU A 121 8.21 13.95 13.55
C GLU A 121 9.10 14.02 12.29
N THR A 122 9.70 15.18 12.06
CA THR A 122 10.57 15.45 10.89
C THR A 122 12.01 15.84 11.27
N ASP A 123 12.39 15.67 12.54
CA ASP A 123 13.73 15.97 13.08
C ASP A 123 14.55 14.72 13.38
N HIS A 124 13.94 13.54 13.27
CA HIS A 124 14.59 12.24 13.44
C HIS A 124 13.91 11.15 12.58
N THR A 125 14.59 10.01 12.41
CA THR A 125 14.07 8.86 11.67
C THR A 125 12.87 8.26 12.40
N VAL A 126 11.76 8.11 11.68
CA VAL A 126 10.57 7.39 12.16
C VAL A 126 10.60 5.97 11.64
N TYR A 127 10.65 4.98 12.53
CA TYR A 127 10.59 3.58 12.17
C TYR A 127 9.15 3.07 12.06
N ALA A 128 8.87 2.29 11.02
CA ALA A 128 7.61 1.62 10.76
C ALA A 128 7.82 0.10 10.62
N PRO A 129 6.82 -0.73 10.95
CA PRO A 129 6.89 -2.16 10.72
C PRO A 129 6.71 -2.49 9.23
N SER A 130 7.33 -3.58 8.79
CA SER A 130 7.01 -4.23 7.51
C SER A 130 6.23 -5.54 7.75
N PHE A 131 5.82 -6.23 6.68
CA PHE A 131 5.24 -7.57 6.76
C PHE A 131 6.06 -8.55 5.90
N ASP A 132 6.65 -9.56 6.55
CA ASP A 132 7.41 -10.59 5.87
C ASP A 132 6.48 -11.72 5.40
N ARG A 133 6.34 -11.84 4.07
CA ARG A 133 5.50 -12.86 3.42
C ARG A 133 6.08 -14.27 3.50
N ALA A 134 7.37 -14.43 3.77
CA ALA A 134 8.00 -15.75 3.88
C ALA A 134 7.64 -16.42 5.22
N ILE A 135 7.47 -15.64 6.27
CA ILE A 135 7.08 -16.13 7.61
C ILE A 135 5.67 -15.73 8.03
N GLU A 136 4.99 -14.92 7.23
CA GLU A 136 3.61 -14.47 7.45
C GLU A 136 3.40 -13.67 8.75
N GLU A 137 4.40 -12.85 9.14
CA GLU A 137 4.41 -12.07 10.38
C GLU A 137 4.92 -10.62 10.16
N PRO A 138 4.48 -9.64 10.98
CA PRO A 138 5.00 -8.28 10.95
C PRO A 138 6.42 -8.21 11.55
N ILE A 139 7.29 -7.40 10.96
CA ILE A 139 8.65 -7.14 11.44
C ILE A 139 8.74 -5.72 11.96
N ALA A 140 8.90 -5.57 13.27
CA ALA A 140 8.96 -4.27 13.93
C ALA A 140 10.24 -3.50 13.55
N GLY A 141 10.07 -2.23 13.17
CA GLY A 141 11.17 -1.28 12.96
C GLY A 141 12.04 -1.53 11.73
N GLU A 142 11.57 -2.34 10.79
CA GLU A 142 12.33 -2.66 9.58
C GLU A 142 12.40 -1.51 8.58
N MET A 143 11.35 -0.67 8.52
CA MET A 143 11.27 0.43 7.57
C MET A 143 11.66 1.74 8.25
N ALA A 144 12.55 2.50 7.61
CA ALA A 144 13.00 3.81 8.07
C ALA A 144 12.41 4.92 7.18
N VAL A 145 11.77 5.91 7.80
CA VAL A 145 11.37 7.15 7.15
C VAL A 145 12.26 8.26 7.69
N GLU A 146 13.20 8.71 6.86
CA GLU A 146 14.21 9.69 7.23
C GLU A 146 13.62 11.10 7.40
N PRO A 147 14.23 11.96 8.23
CA PRO A 147 13.81 13.36 8.42
C PRO A 147 13.58 14.12 7.11
N GLU A 148 14.43 13.90 6.11
CA GLU A 148 14.41 14.59 4.82
C GLU A 148 13.24 14.16 3.93
N THR A 149 12.61 13.00 4.20
CA THR A 149 11.46 12.52 3.44
C THR A 149 10.34 13.56 3.48
N GLN A 150 9.93 14.07 2.31
CA GLN A 150 8.87 15.09 2.20
C GLN A 150 7.52 14.49 1.81
N LEU A 151 7.51 13.32 1.17
CA LEU A 151 6.30 12.60 0.77
C LEU A 151 6.32 11.19 1.34
N VAL A 152 5.28 10.80 2.08
CA VAL A 152 5.07 9.42 2.50
C VAL A 152 3.86 8.86 1.77
N ILE A 153 4.08 7.79 0.99
CA ILE A 153 3.04 7.07 0.29
C ILE A 153 2.68 5.86 1.14
N VAL A 154 1.47 5.87 1.70
CA VAL A 154 0.94 4.75 2.48
C VAL A 154 -0.07 3.99 1.67
N GLU A 155 -0.07 2.66 1.77
CA GLU A 155 -1.05 1.83 1.07
C GLU A 155 -1.66 0.79 2.01
N GLY A 156 -2.94 0.49 1.82
CA GLY A 156 -3.64 -0.45 2.68
C GLY A 156 -5.09 -0.64 2.30
N ASN A 157 -5.70 -1.71 2.82
CA ASN A 157 -7.09 -2.05 2.53
C ASN A 157 -8.06 -1.04 3.14
N TYR A 158 -7.85 -0.66 4.41
CA TYR A 158 -8.87 0.00 5.23
C TYR A 158 -8.64 1.51 5.42
N LEU A 159 -7.76 2.13 4.64
CA LEU A 159 -7.38 3.54 4.81
C LEU A 159 -8.55 4.54 4.69
N LEU A 160 -9.62 4.15 4.00
CA LEU A 160 -10.81 4.98 3.76
C LEU A 160 -12.07 4.49 4.50
N VAL A 161 -11.95 3.43 5.33
CA VAL A 161 -13.08 2.93 6.12
C VAL A 161 -13.39 3.89 7.26
N ASP A 162 -14.67 4.23 7.42
CA ASP A 162 -15.17 5.15 8.45
C ASP A 162 -15.63 4.39 9.70
N ASP A 163 -14.76 3.56 10.26
CA ASP A 163 -15.07 2.74 11.44
C ASP A 163 -13.86 2.60 12.37
N GLY A 164 -14.13 2.62 13.67
CA GLY A 164 -13.11 2.49 14.72
C GLY A 164 -11.89 3.41 14.49
N PRO A 165 -10.65 2.91 14.64
CA PRO A 165 -9.45 3.72 14.43
C PRO A 165 -9.25 4.18 12.97
N TRP A 166 -9.86 3.48 12.00
CA TRP A 166 -9.67 3.76 10.58
C TRP A 166 -10.33 5.06 10.14
N SER A 167 -11.40 5.46 10.81
CA SER A 167 -12.07 6.75 10.59
C SER A 167 -11.13 7.96 10.73
N GLY A 168 -10.08 7.84 11.56
CA GLY A 168 -9.07 8.89 11.75
C GLY A 168 -8.03 8.99 10.63
N VAL A 169 -7.89 7.97 9.77
CA VAL A 169 -6.82 7.90 8.77
C VAL A 169 -6.97 9.00 7.71
N LYS A 170 -8.16 9.14 7.12
CA LYS A 170 -8.40 10.10 6.02
C LYS A 170 -8.06 11.55 6.39
N ALA A 171 -8.22 11.95 7.65
CA ALA A 171 -7.88 13.29 8.12
C ALA A 171 -6.35 13.56 8.18
N LEU A 172 -5.53 12.50 8.22
CA LEU A 172 -4.07 12.62 8.21
C LEU A 172 -3.49 12.69 6.80
N LEU A 173 -4.22 12.20 5.80
CA LEU A 173 -3.81 12.18 4.39
C LEU A 173 -3.93 13.58 3.76
N SER A 174 -2.91 13.98 3.01
CA SER A 174 -2.95 15.15 2.12
C SER A 174 -3.84 14.89 0.91
N GLU A 175 -3.81 13.66 0.39
CA GLU A 175 -4.70 13.16 -0.65
C GLU A 175 -4.84 11.64 -0.47
N SER A 176 -5.94 11.08 -0.96
CA SER A 176 -6.21 9.65 -0.97
C SER A 176 -6.67 9.19 -2.34
N TRP A 177 -6.07 8.11 -2.83
CA TRP A 177 -6.43 7.48 -4.10
C TRP A 177 -7.04 6.10 -3.84
N PHE A 178 -7.96 5.68 -4.70
CA PHE A 178 -8.51 4.34 -4.71
C PHE A 178 -7.95 3.56 -5.90
N CYS A 179 -7.30 2.44 -5.63
CA CYS A 179 -6.77 1.52 -6.62
C CYS A 179 -7.87 0.53 -7.02
N GLU A 180 -8.55 0.83 -8.13
CA GLU A 180 -9.66 0.04 -8.65
C GLU A 180 -9.14 -1.08 -9.56
N THR A 181 -9.66 -2.29 -9.41
CA THR A 181 -9.33 -3.42 -10.29
C THR A 181 -10.55 -4.32 -10.44
N PRO A 182 -10.89 -4.75 -11.67
CA PRO A 182 -12.00 -5.67 -11.89
C PRO A 182 -11.89 -6.92 -11.01
N ASP A 183 -13.03 -7.40 -10.53
CA ASP A 183 -13.08 -8.47 -9.54
C ASP A 183 -12.42 -9.75 -10.04
N GLU A 184 -12.63 -10.11 -11.30
CA GLU A 184 -12.04 -11.29 -11.93
C GLU A 184 -10.51 -11.25 -11.95
N VAL A 185 -9.93 -10.07 -12.21
CA VAL A 185 -8.47 -9.87 -12.18
C VAL A 185 -7.96 -9.98 -10.75
N ARG A 186 -8.71 -9.40 -9.80
CA ARG A 186 -8.35 -9.35 -8.40
C ARG A 186 -8.38 -10.74 -7.75
N VAL A 187 -9.43 -11.53 -8.01
CA VAL A 187 -9.58 -12.93 -7.57
C VAL A 187 -8.48 -13.78 -8.18
N SER A 188 -8.22 -13.68 -9.49
CA SER A 188 -7.15 -14.43 -10.15
C SER A 188 -5.79 -14.17 -9.50
N ARG A 189 -5.44 -12.90 -9.21
CA ARG A 189 -4.21 -12.52 -8.49
C ARG A 189 -4.15 -13.06 -7.06
N LEU A 190 -5.29 -13.12 -6.36
CA LEU A 190 -5.38 -13.66 -5.00
C LEU A 190 -5.14 -15.17 -4.98
N VAL A 191 -5.76 -15.90 -5.91
CA VAL A 191 -5.59 -17.35 -6.04
C VAL A 191 -4.11 -17.70 -6.24
N VAL A 192 -3.46 -17.05 -7.21
CA VAL A 192 -2.02 -17.27 -7.48
C VAL A 192 -1.17 -17.00 -6.23
N ARG A 193 -1.47 -15.95 -5.47
CA ARG A 193 -0.74 -15.63 -4.24
C ARG A 193 -0.91 -16.69 -3.15
N HIS A 194 -2.14 -17.17 -2.97
CA HIS A 194 -2.46 -18.23 -2.00
C HIS A 194 -1.79 -19.56 -2.38
N GLU A 195 -1.72 -19.87 -3.68
CA GLU A 195 -1.00 -21.05 -4.19
C GLU A 195 0.50 -20.96 -3.97
N ILE A 196 1.11 -19.79 -4.17
CA ILE A 196 2.52 -19.53 -3.83
C ILE A 196 2.76 -19.76 -2.32
N GLY A 197 1.79 -19.40 -1.48
CA GLY A 197 1.77 -19.69 -0.05
C GLY A 197 1.48 -21.15 0.31
N GLY A 198 1.38 -22.06 -0.66
CA GLY A 198 1.22 -23.50 -0.47
C GLY A 198 -0.21 -24.00 -0.34
N ARG A 199 -1.24 -23.16 -0.56
CA ARG A 199 -2.64 -23.61 -0.60
C ARG A 199 -2.95 -24.31 -1.92
N SER A 200 -3.86 -25.29 -1.89
CA SER A 200 -4.38 -25.87 -3.14
C SER A 200 -5.22 -24.84 -3.89
N HIS A 201 -5.36 -25.01 -5.20
CA HIS A 201 -6.18 -24.14 -6.05
C HIS A 201 -7.61 -23.95 -5.51
N GLU A 202 -8.28 -25.06 -5.15
CA GLU A 202 -9.64 -25.05 -4.60
C GLU A 202 -9.72 -24.26 -3.28
N ALA A 203 -8.77 -24.49 -2.36
CA ALA A 203 -8.72 -23.76 -1.09
C ALA A 203 -8.37 -22.28 -1.29
N ALA A 204 -7.49 -21.97 -2.24
CA ALA A 204 -7.11 -20.61 -2.62
C ALA A 204 -8.29 -19.83 -3.20
N LEU A 205 -9.05 -20.45 -4.12
CA LEU A 205 -10.26 -19.87 -4.69
C LEU A 205 -11.34 -19.65 -3.63
N ALA A 206 -11.63 -20.67 -2.83
CA ALA A 206 -12.60 -20.55 -1.75
C ALA A 206 -12.23 -19.43 -0.77
N TRP A 207 -10.94 -19.27 -0.42
CA TRP A 207 -10.50 -18.16 0.43
C TRP A 207 -10.63 -16.79 -0.24
N ALA A 208 -10.25 -16.69 -1.52
CA ALA A 208 -10.34 -15.47 -2.30
C ALA A 208 -11.80 -14.99 -2.43
N GLU A 209 -12.75 -15.91 -2.62
CA GLU A 209 -14.18 -15.59 -2.73
C GLU A 209 -14.82 -15.27 -1.38
N THR A 210 -14.40 -15.94 -0.30
CA THR A 210 -15.07 -15.82 1.00
C THR A 210 -14.43 -14.79 1.93
N VAL A 211 -13.15 -14.98 2.29
CA VAL A 211 -12.46 -14.10 3.25
C VAL A 211 -12.07 -12.81 2.56
N ASP A 212 -11.33 -12.91 1.44
CA ASP A 212 -10.91 -11.72 0.70
C ASP A 212 -12.10 -11.02 0.03
N GLY A 213 -13.13 -11.75 -0.39
CA GLY A 213 -14.37 -11.21 -0.94
C GLY A 213 -15.18 -10.39 0.07
N LYS A 214 -15.34 -10.86 1.31
CA LYS A 214 -15.99 -10.09 2.39
C LYS A 214 -15.24 -8.78 2.68
N ASN A 215 -13.91 -8.84 2.72
CA ASN A 215 -13.08 -7.66 2.90
C ASN A 215 -13.26 -6.69 1.73
N ALA A 216 -13.27 -7.20 0.49
CA ALA A 216 -13.45 -6.39 -0.70
C ALA A 216 -14.78 -5.64 -0.71
N ILE A 217 -15.89 -6.28 -0.35
CA ILE A 217 -17.20 -5.59 -0.28
C ILE A 217 -17.13 -4.34 0.60
N LEU A 218 -16.52 -4.45 1.78
CA LEU A 218 -16.33 -3.31 2.67
C LEU A 218 -15.43 -2.25 2.04
N ILE A 219 -14.28 -2.65 1.48
CA ILE A 219 -13.28 -1.73 0.93
C ILE A 219 -13.80 -1.00 -0.31
N GLU A 220 -14.40 -1.70 -1.26
CA GLU A 220 -14.98 -1.11 -2.48
C GLU A 220 -16.07 -0.10 -2.15
N SER A 221 -16.85 -0.32 -1.07
CA SER A 221 -17.85 0.67 -0.63
C SER A 221 -17.26 2.02 -0.20
N THR A 222 -15.94 2.09 0.04
CA THR A 222 -15.22 3.31 0.43
C THR A 222 -14.63 4.08 -0.76
N ALA A 223 -14.68 3.54 -1.98
CA ALA A 223 -14.13 4.20 -3.17
C ALA A 223 -14.62 5.65 -3.37
N PRO A 224 -15.91 6.00 -3.11
CA PRO A 224 -16.38 7.39 -3.22
C PRO A 224 -15.75 8.38 -2.22
N ARG A 225 -14.99 7.90 -1.21
CA ARG A 225 -14.27 8.75 -0.24
C ARG A 225 -12.87 9.14 -0.72
N ALA A 226 -12.41 8.59 -1.85
CA ALA A 226 -11.13 8.93 -2.44
C ALA A 226 -11.21 10.23 -3.25
N ASP A 227 -10.08 10.93 -3.37
CA ASP A 227 -9.97 12.15 -4.18
C ASP A 227 -9.61 11.82 -5.64
N LEU A 228 -9.15 10.59 -5.90
CA LEU A 228 -8.79 10.09 -7.22
C LEU A 228 -9.01 8.57 -7.29
N VAL A 229 -9.44 8.07 -8.45
CA VAL A 229 -9.49 6.63 -8.74
C VAL A 229 -8.44 6.30 -9.79
N VAL A 230 -7.63 5.27 -9.52
CA VAL A 230 -6.52 4.82 -10.37
C VAL A 230 -6.69 3.34 -10.67
N SER A 231 -6.56 2.95 -11.93
CA SER A 231 -6.60 1.54 -12.33
C SER A 231 -5.38 0.79 -11.80
N GLY A 232 -5.62 -0.26 -11.02
CA GLY A 232 -4.61 -1.22 -10.56
C GLY A 232 -4.16 -2.22 -11.64
N VAL A 233 -4.64 -2.05 -12.88
CA VAL A 233 -4.19 -2.81 -14.05
C VAL A 233 -3.28 -1.98 -14.92
N THR A 234 -3.63 -0.72 -15.18
CA THR A 234 -2.92 0.13 -16.15
C THR A 234 -2.17 1.30 -15.51
N GLY A 235 -2.40 1.59 -14.23
CA GLY A 235 -1.87 2.80 -13.57
C GLY A 235 -2.45 4.11 -14.11
N ALA A 236 -3.51 4.06 -14.91
CA ALA A 236 -4.18 5.24 -15.44
C ALA A 236 -5.26 5.75 -14.49
N VAL A 237 -5.49 7.07 -14.49
CA VAL A 237 -6.67 7.66 -13.83
C VAL A 237 -7.93 7.13 -14.49
N VAL A 238 -8.89 6.68 -13.67
CA VAL A 238 -10.20 6.26 -14.14
C VAL A 238 -11.08 7.50 -14.26
N SER A 239 -11.42 7.90 -15.48
CA SER A 239 -12.27 9.06 -15.74
C SER A 239 -13.72 8.78 -15.32
N GLY A 240 -14.25 9.56 -14.37
CA GLY A 240 -15.70 9.59 -14.07
C GLY A 240 -16.16 9.15 -12.68
N ALA A 241 -15.30 9.24 -11.65
CA ALA A 241 -15.76 9.17 -10.26
C ALA A 241 -16.36 10.51 -9.79
#